data_AF-A0A2K3M9L4-F1
#
_entry.id   AF-A0A2K3M9L4-F1
#
_cell.length_a   1.000
_cell.length_b   1.000
_cell.length_c   1.000
_cell.angle_alpha   90.00
_cell.angle_beta   90.00
_cell.angle_gamma   90.00
#
_symmetry.space_group_name_H-M   'P 1'
#
loop_
_entity.id
_entity.type
_entity.pdbx_description
1 polymer ?
#
loop_
_entity_poly.entity_id
_entity_poly.type
_entity_poly.pdbx_seq_one_letter_code
_entity_poly.pdbx_strand_id
1 'polypeptide(L)'
;MGEEFLQNSGFPYTIIRPGRLTDGPYTSYDLNTLLKATAGQRRAVLIGQGDKLVGEASRIVVAEACIQALDLEVTENQIYEVSSVEGEGPGNDTQKWRELFEAARSS
;
A
#
# COMPACT_ATOMS: atom_id res chain seq x y z
N MET A 1 10.68 -15.53 8.36
CA MET A 1 12.00 -15.24 8.96
C MET A 1 12.42 -13.76 9.07
N GLY A 2 11.71 -12.77 8.52
CA GLY A 2 11.84 -11.36 8.93
C GLY A 2 10.60 -10.88 9.67
N GLU A 3 9.44 -11.07 9.04
CA GLU A 3 8.15 -10.75 9.62
C GLU A 3 7.84 -11.52 10.90
N GLU A 4 8.12 -12.83 10.93
CA GLU A 4 7.94 -13.65 12.15
C GLU A 4 8.71 -13.10 13.35
N PHE A 5 9.89 -12.49 13.14
CA PHE A 5 10.64 -11.87 14.24
C PHE A 5 9.89 -10.65 14.80
N LEU A 6 9.35 -9.81 13.91
CA LEU A 6 8.54 -8.66 14.30
C LEU A 6 7.25 -9.11 15.00
N GLN A 7 6.57 -10.12 14.48
CA GLN A 7 5.35 -10.68 15.07
C GLN A 7 5.58 -11.24 16.47
N ASN A 8 6.75 -11.87 16.71
CA ASN A 8 7.12 -12.43 18.00
C ASN A 8 7.82 -11.42 18.93
N SER A 9 7.99 -10.16 18.52
CA SER A 9 8.76 -9.16 19.28
C SER A 9 8.04 -8.60 20.50
N GLY A 10 6.71 -8.76 20.56
CA GLY A 10 5.86 -8.14 21.58
C GLY A 10 5.61 -6.65 21.34
N PHE A 11 6.13 -6.06 20.27
CA PHE A 11 5.82 -4.69 19.86
C PHE A 11 4.62 -4.67 18.91
N PRO A 12 3.76 -3.64 18.99
CA PRO A 12 2.74 -3.38 17.98
C PRO A 12 3.38 -3.24 16.60
N TYR A 13 2.77 -3.83 15.58
CA TYR A 13 3.27 -3.75 14.21
C TYR A 13 2.15 -3.65 13.19
N THR A 14 2.49 -3.15 12.01
CA THR A 14 1.73 -3.36 10.79
C THR A 14 2.71 -3.76 9.70
N ILE A 15 2.40 -4.82 8.96
CA ILE A 15 3.22 -5.26 7.84
C ILE A 15 2.46 -4.97 6.54
N ILE A 16 3.07 -4.21 5.64
CA ILE A 16 2.56 -3.95 4.30
C ILE A 16 3.40 -4.72 3.29
N ARG A 17 2.77 -5.65 2.56
CA ARG A 17 3.35 -6.46 1.49
C ARG A 17 2.89 -5.91 0.13
N PRO A 18 3.67 -5.02 -0.51
CA PRO A 18 3.26 -4.48 -1.80
C PRO A 18 3.47 -5.50 -2.92
N GLY A 19 2.63 -5.42 -3.95
CA GLY A 19 2.93 -5.99 -5.26
C GLY A 19 4.20 -5.36 -5.89
N ARG A 20 4.49 -5.72 -7.14
CA ARG A 20 5.67 -5.19 -7.86
C ARG A 20 5.64 -3.66 -7.89
N LEU A 21 6.64 -3.01 -7.31
CA LEU A 21 6.66 -1.56 -7.20
C LEU A 21 6.80 -0.85 -8.57
N THR A 22 5.86 0.05 -8.87
CA THR A 22 5.79 0.86 -10.09
C THR A 22 5.83 2.36 -9.80
N ASP A 23 5.68 3.18 -10.84
CA ASP A 23 5.98 4.62 -10.88
C ASP A 23 7.46 4.89 -10.62
N GLY A 24 8.23 5.04 -11.70
CA GLY A 24 9.70 5.13 -11.70
C GLY A 24 10.27 6.18 -10.73
N PRO A 25 11.58 6.15 -10.47
CA PRO A 25 12.19 7.01 -9.47
C PRO A 25 11.94 8.49 -9.81
N TYR A 26 11.35 9.24 -8.85
CA TYR A 26 11.17 10.69 -8.96
C TYR A 26 12.50 11.48 -9.03
N THR A 27 13.64 10.79 -9.04
CA THR A 27 14.97 11.39 -8.93
C THR A 27 15.62 11.72 -10.28
N SER A 28 15.01 11.34 -11.40
CA SER A 28 15.49 11.68 -12.74
C SER A 28 14.51 12.60 -13.48
N TYR A 29 14.91 13.86 -13.66
CA TYR A 29 14.14 14.89 -14.36
C TYR A 29 13.83 14.49 -15.83
N ASP A 30 14.79 13.83 -16.49
CA ASP A 30 14.64 13.36 -17.88
C ASP A 30 13.66 12.18 -17.99
N LEU A 31 13.68 11.26 -17.03
CA LEU A 31 12.74 10.13 -16.99
C LEU A 31 11.30 10.61 -16.72
N ASN A 32 11.14 11.59 -15.82
CA ASN A 32 9.84 12.16 -15.48
C ASN A 32 9.14 12.82 -16.68
N THR A 33 9.90 13.38 -17.63
CA THR A 33 9.31 14.01 -18.83
C THR A 33 8.83 12.96 -19.84
N LEU A 34 9.55 11.84 -19.97
CA LEU A 34 9.18 10.72 -20.86
C LEU A 34 8.10 9.81 -20.25
N LEU A 35 8.08 9.62 -18.92
CA LEU A 35 7.13 8.75 -18.19
C LEU A 35 5.83 9.45 -17.78
N LYS A 36 5.67 10.75 -18.03
CA LYS A 36 4.41 11.50 -17.81
C LYS A 36 3.18 10.82 -18.45
N ALA A 37 3.37 9.97 -19.46
CA ALA A 37 2.29 9.26 -20.14
C ALA A 37 1.70 8.08 -19.33
N THR A 38 2.38 7.55 -18.31
CA THR A 38 1.92 6.37 -17.55
C THR A 38 1.87 6.56 -16.03
N ALA A 39 2.54 7.58 -15.50
CA ALA A 39 2.54 7.88 -14.07
C ALA A 39 1.20 8.50 -13.62
N GLY A 40 0.55 7.89 -12.63
CA GLY A 40 -0.60 8.48 -11.93
C GLY A 40 -1.99 8.02 -12.37
N GLN A 41 -2.12 7.10 -13.34
CA GLN A 41 -3.41 6.51 -13.70
C GLN A 41 -3.83 5.35 -12.77
N ARG A 42 -2.86 4.74 -12.06
CA ARG A 42 -3.08 3.60 -11.17
C ARG A 42 -3.03 4.02 -9.70
N ARG A 43 -4.07 4.71 -9.24
CA ARG A 43 -4.16 5.20 -7.86
C ARG A 43 -5.18 4.45 -7.02
N ALA A 44 -6.18 3.81 -7.65
CA ALA A 44 -7.12 2.93 -6.96
C ALA A 44 -6.38 1.80 -6.26
N VAL A 45 -6.80 1.49 -5.03
CA VAL A 45 -6.07 0.61 -4.12
C VAL A 45 -6.89 -0.63 -3.84
N LEU A 46 -6.25 -1.79 -3.96
CA LEU A 46 -6.75 -3.06 -3.45
C LEU A 46 -5.93 -3.42 -2.22
N ILE A 47 -6.62 -3.67 -1.11
CA ILE A 47 -6.04 -4.19 0.13
C ILE A 47 -6.61 -5.58 0.36
N GLY A 48 -5.74 -6.54 0.69
CA GLY A 48 -6.12 -7.90 1.02
C GLY A 48 -5.30 -8.44 2.19
N GLN A 49 -5.53 -9.72 2.50
CA GLN A 49 -4.74 -10.50 3.45
C GLN A 49 -4.56 -11.94 2.93
N GLY A 50 -3.47 -12.59 3.37
CA GLY A 50 -3.23 -14.00 3.08
C GLY A 50 -2.55 -14.29 1.74
N ASP A 51 -1.79 -13.34 1.19
CA ASP A 51 -0.97 -13.51 -0.01
C ASP A 51 -1.79 -13.92 -1.27
N LYS A 52 -2.97 -13.32 -1.44
CA LYS A 52 -3.91 -13.59 -2.54
C LYS A 52 -3.80 -12.56 -3.67
N LEU A 53 -3.28 -11.37 -3.40
CA LEU A 53 -3.15 -10.30 -4.39
C LEU A 53 -1.92 -10.52 -5.27
N VAL A 54 -2.13 -10.45 -6.58
CA VAL A 54 -1.08 -10.48 -7.59
C VAL A 54 -1.17 -9.20 -8.41
N GLY A 55 -0.06 -8.49 -8.54
CA GLY A 55 -0.04 -7.29 -9.36
C GLY A 55 1.08 -6.32 -9.02
N GLU A 56 0.82 -5.07 -9.35
CA GLU A 56 1.72 -3.95 -9.21
C GLU A 56 1.21 -3.01 -8.12
N ALA A 57 2.10 -2.32 -7.44
CA ALA A 57 1.75 -1.31 -6.45
C ALA A 57 2.49 -0.01 -6.74
N SER A 58 1.75 1.09 -6.83
CA SER A 58 2.32 2.43 -6.96
C SER A 58 3.13 2.76 -5.71
N ARG A 59 4.38 3.22 -5.87
CA ARG A 59 5.24 3.61 -4.73
C ARG A 59 4.58 4.65 -3.83
N ILE A 60 3.86 5.62 -4.38
CA ILE A 60 3.16 6.64 -3.60
C ILE A 60 1.99 6.02 -2.82
N VAL A 61 1.23 5.11 -3.44
CA VAL A 61 0.13 4.43 -2.75
C VAL A 61 0.65 3.62 -1.57
N VAL A 62 1.76 2.89 -1.75
CA VAL A 62 2.39 2.12 -0.67
C VAL A 62 2.89 3.04 0.44
N ALA A 63 3.53 4.16 0.09
CA ALA A 63 3.99 5.14 1.08
C ALA A 63 2.82 5.71 1.89
N GLU A 64 1.72 6.07 1.22
CA GLU A 64 0.52 6.58 1.87
C GLU A 64 -0.14 5.51 2.76
N ALA A 65 -0.23 4.25 2.31
CA ALA A 65 -0.72 3.14 3.13
C ALA A 65 0.09 3.00 4.43
N CYS A 66 1.42 3.13 4.37
CA CYS A 66 2.28 3.11 5.54
C CYS A 66 2.01 4.29 6.49
N ILE A 67 1.82 5.50 5.96
CA ILE A 67 1.49 6.69 6.79
C ILE A 67 0.16 6.48 7.50
N GLN A 68 -0.87 6.05 6.76
CA GLN A 68 -2.21 5.86 7.30
C GLN A 68 -2.24 4.74 8.35
N ALA A 69 -1.45 3.67 8.17
CA ALA A 69 -1.33 2.60 9.15
C ALA A 69 -0.73 3.06 10.50
N LEU A 70 0.10 4.11 10.52
CA LEU A 70 0.65 4.64 11.78
C LEU A 70 -0.44 5.26 12.66
N ASP A 71 -1.47 5.87 12.06
CA ASP A 71 -2.54 6.57 12.77
C ASP A 71 -3.81 5.72 12.95
N LEU A 72 -3.94 4.62 12.20
CA LEU A 72 -5.11 3.76 12.20
C LEU A 72 -4.91 2.51 13.05
N GLU A 73 -5.41 2.54 14.30
CA GLU A 73 -5.38 1.41 15.25
C GLU A 73 -5.94 0.10 14.67
N VAL A 74 -6.86 0.17 13.70
CA VAL A 74 -7.43 -1.01 13.04
C VAL A 74 -6.40 -1.86 12.30
N THR A 75 -5.23 -1.28 12.01
CA THR A 75 -4.11 -1.92 11.33
C THR A 75 -3.09 -2.54 12.29
N GLU A 76 -3.27 -2.40 13.60
CA GLU A 76 -2.36 -2.95 14.60
C GLU A 76 -2.38 -4.48 14.59
N ASN A 77 -1.18 -5.06 14.62
CA ASN A 77 -0.89 -6.49 14.53
C ASN A 77 -1.50 -7.14 13.28
N GLN A 78 -1.63 -6.36 12.20
CA GLN A 78 -2.16 -6.82 10.92
C GLN A 78 -1.06 -6.92 9.87
N ILE A 79 -1.31 -7.82 8.91
CA ILE A 79 -0.50 -7.99 7.71
C ILE A 79 -1.42 -7.77 6.53
N TYR A 80 -1.10 -6.77 5.71
CA TYR A 80 -1.87 -6.42 4.53
C TYR A 80 -1.03 -6.57 3.28
N GLU A 81 -1.66 -7.05 2.22
CA GLU A 81 -1.13 -6.98 0.86
C GLU A 81 -1.75 -5.78 0.13
N VAL A 82 -0.94 -5.09 -0.67
CA VAL A 82 -1.37 -3.86 -1.36
C VAL A 82 -1.05 -3.95 -2.84
N SER A 83 -2.06 -3.69 -3.68
CA SER A 83 -1.92 -3.53 -5.13
C SER A 83 -2.60 -2.25 -5.59
N SER A 84 -2.15 -1.72 -6.73
CA SER A 84 -2.71 -0.53 -7.38
C SER A 84 -3.29 -0.88 -8.74
N VAL A 85 -4.52 -0.45 -8.97
CA VAL A 85 -5.27 -0.61 -10.22
C VAL A 85 -5.60 0.74 -10.83
N GLU A 86 -6.00 0.74 -12.10
CA GLU A 86 -6.46 1.96 -12.76
C GLU A 86 -7.66 2.57 -12.03
N GLY A 87 -7.67 3.89 -11.93
CA GLY A 87 -8.72 4.65 -11.26
C GLY A 87 -8.17 5.58 -10.17
N GLU A 88 -9.08 6.39 -9.62
CA GLU A 88 -8.77 7.27 -8.50
C GLU A 88 -8.58 6.47 -7.21
N GLY A 89 -7.57 6.89 -6.44
CA GLY A 89 -7.26 6.32 -5.15
C GLY A 89 -7.95 7.01 -3.98
N PRO A 90 -7.76 6.50 -2.77
CA PRO A 90 -8.15 7.19 -1.55
C PRO A 90 -7.40 8.51 -1.35
N GLY A 91 -6.26 8.72 -2.05
CA GLY A 91 -5.40 9.89 -1.80
C GLY A 91 -4.95 9.87 -0.35
N ASN A 92 -5.07 11.00 0.34
CA ASN A 92 -4.78 11.14 1.77
C ASN A 92 -6.04 11.07 2.66
N ASP A 93 -7.16 10.58 2.14
CA ASP A 93 -8.42 10.47 2.87
C ASP A 93 -8.38 9.29 3.86
N THR A 94 -8.12 9.59 5.12
CA THR A 94 -8.01 8.60 6.21
C THR A 94 -9.24 7.73 6.37
N GLN A 95 -10.45 8.25 6.10
CA GLN A 95 -11.67 7.46 6.23
C GLN A 95 -11.75 6.37 5.16
N LYS A 96 -11.40 6.70 3.91
CA LYS A 96 -11.33 5.71 2.82
C LYS A 96 -10.25 4.64 3.09
N TRP A 97 -9.11 5.04 3.64
CA TRP A 97 -8.06 4.09 4.04
C TRP A 97 -8.52 3.14 5.14
N ARG A 98 -9.20 3.66 6.17
CA ARG A 98 -9.81 2.85 7.24
C ARG A 98 -10.75 1.80 6.65
N GLU A 99 -11.66 2.21 5.77
CA GLU A 99 -12.62 1.30 5.12
C GLU A 99 -11.92 0.19 4.32
N LEU A 100 -10.86 0.52 3.59
CA LEU A 100 -10.06 -0.48 2.84
C LEU A 100 -9.38 -1.49 3.78
N PHE A 101 -8.78 -1.03 4.88
CA PHE A 101 -8.14 -1.91 5.87
C PHE A 101 -9.14 -2.80 6.62
N GLU A 102 -10.33 -2.28 6.93
CA GLU A 102 -11.40 -3.03 7.60
C GLU A 102 -12.02 -4.09 6.68
N ALA A 103 -12.26 -3.73 5.42
CA ALA A 103 -12.80 -4.66 4.42
C ALA A 103 -11.87 -5.87 4.21
N ALA A 104 -10.55 -5.64 4.19
CA ALA A 104 -9.56 -6.69 4.01
C ALA A 104 -9.50 -7.70 5.17
N ARG A 105 -9.88 -7.31 6.40
CA ARG A 105 -9.94 -8.21 7.57
C ARG A 105 -11.15 -9.15 7.55
N SER A 106 -12.16 -8.83 6.74
CA SER A 106 -13.43 -9.55 6.69
C SER A 106 -13.48 -10.60 5.57
N SER A 107 -12.35 -10.92 4.94
CA SER A 107 -12.22 -11.67 3.66
C SER A 107 -11.35 -12.93 3.74
#